data_AF-A0AAV0CRD3-F1
#
_entry.id   AF-A0AAV0CRD3-F1
#
_cell.length_a   1.000
_cell.length_b   1.000
_cell.length_c   1.000
_cell.angle_alpha   90.00
_cell.angle_beta   90.00
_cell.angle_gamma   90.00
#
_symmetry.space_group_name_H-M   'P 1'
#
loop_
_entity.id
_entity.type
_entity.pdbx_description
1 polymer ?
#
loop_
_entity_poly.entity_id
_entity_poly.type
_entity_poly.pdbx_seq_one_letter_code
_entity_poly.pdbx_strand_id
1 'polypeptide(L)'
;MHNRIEFKLSHKSIRLIMEAENVGNGIRVLMFPWLAVGHITPFLGLAKKLSQRGFCIHLCSTPINLSFFKNKIPQKYSSSIQLLELHLPELPDLPPHYHTTNGLPLHLHTTLHKALEMAEPTFSDIVGTMKPHLLIYDFLQPWAAAIAKSHNVPAVQFPTSGSAMFSYAFHAFFRQNAEFPFAELSPSIYDQERLDKILAELRSSRNGREDKNMIVIGTSTEIEGNKYLDYMSELAGCKTLTLGTLVQEHDQNEGRFEPLMEWLGKKEEKSTVFVSFGSEYFLSDHDRHEVAIGLEKSRVNFIWVLRFPKNASEMTVKPPKNLLETALPEGFLERVGDRGRVVEGWAPQLRILSHPSIGGFVSHCGWNSVSESIECGVPIIAMPMHLDQPINAKLIVNIGVGVEVVKDDTGNYHSEDVARVCDEVVLGKCSENLQRNVKLMGENVRIKSAKEIGEVSILLAQLCCP
;
A
#
# COMPACT_ATOMS: atom_id res chain seq x y z
N MET A 1 -45.17 -1.06 6.86
CA MET A 1 -44.71 -2.24 6.11
C MET A 1 -43.47 -1.87 5.30
N HIS A 2 -42.28 -2.16 5.82
CA HIS A 2 -41.02 -2.17 5.07
C HIS A 2 -40.21 -3.32 5.67
N ASN A 3 -40.22 -4.47 4.99
CA ASN A 3 -39.51 -5.66 5.44
C ASN A 3 -38.01 -5.45 5.24
N ARG A 4 -37.28 -5.17 6.32
CA ARG A 4 -35.84 -5.43 6.40
C ARG A 4 -35.66 -6.94 6.52
N ILE A 5 -35.12 -7.56 5.48
CA ILE A 5 -34.62 -8.94 5.55
C ILE A 5 -33.28 -8.88 6.27
N GLU A 6 -33.28 -9.04 7.60
CA GLU A 6 -32.08 -9.37 8.36
C GLU A 6 -31.69 -10.83 8.07
N PHE A 7 -30.61 -11.03 7.33
CA PHE A 7 -29.95 -12.34 7.27
C PHE A 7 -29.24 -12.60 8.60
N LYS A 8 -29.93 -13.22 9.56
CA LYS A 8 -29.27 -13.82 10.73
C LYS A 8 -28.56 -15.10 10.31
N LEU A 9 -27.26 -14.99 10.02
CA LEU A 9 -26.40 -16.15 9.79
C LEU A 9 -26.20 -16.92 11.11
N SER A 10 -26.46 -18.23 11.09
CA SER A 10 -26.34 -19.10 12.26
C SER A 10 -24.87 -19.33 12.66
N HIS A 11 -24.59 -19.68 13.92
CA HIS A 11 -23.25 -20.08 14.37
C HIS A 11 -22.65 -21.24 13.54
N LYS A 12 -23.49 -22.09 12.95
CA LYS A 12 -23.07 -23.17 12.05
C LYS A 12 -22.59 -22.62 10.69
N SER A 13 -23.19 -21.53 10.21
CA SER A 13 -22.79 -20.82 9.00
C SER A 13 -21.46 -20.08 9.17
N ILE A 14 -21.19 -19.53 10.36
CA ILE A 14 -19.91 -18.88 10.70
C ILE A 14 -18.77 -19.92 10.72
N ARG A 15 -19.02 -21.11 11.25
CA ARG A 15 -18.04 -22.20 11.24
C ARG A 15 -17.73 -22.70 9.83
N LEU A 16 -18.75 -22.82 8.97
CA LEU A 16 -18.60 -23.11 7.53
C LEU A 16 -17.84 -22.01 6.76
N ILE A 17 -18.00 -20.72 7.10
CA ILE A 17 -17.24 -19.61 6.49
C ILE A 17 -15.76 -19.66 6.89
N MET A 18 -15.45 -20.09 8.12
CA MET A 18 -14.09 -20.28 8.61
C MET A 18 -13.42 -21.56 8.06
N GLU A 19 -14.22 -22.56 7.68
CA GLU A 19 -13.79 -23.88 7.17
C GLU A 19 -13.97 -24.04 5.65
N ALA A 20 -14.26 -22.98 4.90
CA ALA A 20 -14.46 -23.06 3.45
C ALA A 20 -13.13 -23.22 2.70
N GLU A 21 -12.46 -24.34 2.93
CA GLU A 21 -11.37 -24.82 2.08
C GLU A 21 -11.95 -25.04 0.68
N ASN A 22 -11.36 -24.38 -0.32
CA ASN A 22 -11.65 -24.54 -1.75
C ASN A 22 -12.97 -23.94 -2.31
N VAL A 23 -13.45 -22.80 -1.81
CA VAL A 23 -14.59 -22.05 -2.40
C VAL A 23 -14.39 -21.70 -3.87
N GLY A 24 -13.15 -21.37 -4.25
CA GLY A 24 -12.79 -20.98 -5.61
C GLY A 24 -12.91 -22.14 -6.59
N ASN A 25 -12.71 -23.39 -6.16
CA ASN A 25 -12.92 -24.60 -6.97
C ASN A 25 -12.44 -24.50 -8.44
N GLY A 26 -11.25 -23.94 -8.68
CA GLY A 26 -10.67 -23.78 -10.01
C GLY A 26 -11.15 -22.55 -10.80
N ILE A 27 -11.92 -21.64 -10.18
CA ILE A 27 -12.31 -20.35 -10.77
C ILE A 27 -11.04 -19.59 -11.16
N ARG A 28 -10.84 -19.46 -12.47
CA ARG A 28 -9.83 -18.60 -13.10
C ARG A 28 -10.17 -17.12 -12.92
N VAL A 29 -9.29 -16.39 -12.24
CA VAL A 29 -9.36 -14.93 -12.04
C VAL A 29 -8.22 -14.25 -12.79
N LEU A 30 -8.54 -13.29 -13.64
CA LEU A 30 -7.57 -12.36 -14.21
C LEU A 30 -7.38 -11.19 -13.24
N MET A 31 -6.15 -10.91 -12.84
CA MET A 31 -5.80 -9.75 -12.04
C MET A 31 -5.02 -8.75 -12.89
N PHE A 32 -5.47 -7.50 -12.92
CA PHE A 32 -4.87 -6.45 -13.74
C PHE A 32 -4.58 -5.19 -12.90
N PRO A 33 -3.43 -5.16 -12.19
CA PRO A 33 -2.98 -3.99 -11.44
C PRO A 33 -2.45 -2.87 -12.34
N TRP A 34 -2.46 -1.64 -11.80
CA TRP A 34 -1.64 -0.55 -12.35
C TRP A 34 -0.14 -0.91 -12.25
N LEU A 35 0.68 -0.36 -13.16
CA LEU A 35 2.08 -0.75 -13.37
C LEU A 35 3.07 -0.24 -12.31
N ALA A 36 2.57 0.04 -11.10
CA ALA A 36 3.34 0.53 -9.96
C ALA A 36 3.55 -0.54 -8.90
N VAL A 37 4.70 -0.50 -8.22
CA VAL A 37 5.04 -1.48 -7.18
C VAL A 37 4.04 -1.41 -6.02
N GLY A 38 3.59 -0.20 -5.68
CA GLY A 38 2.56 0.04 -4.67
C GLY A 38 1.20 -0.60 -4.98
N HIS A 39 0.90 -0.89 -6.26
CA HIS A 39 -0.33 -1.52 -6.70
C HIS A 39 -0.18 -3.03 -6.89
N ILE A 40 0.90 -3.47 -7.55
CA ILE A 40 1.14 -4.89 -7.83
C ILE A 40 1.34 -5.69 -6.54
N THR A 41 1.94 -5.09 -5.51
CA THR A 41 2.18 -5.73 -4.21
C THR A 41 0.87 -6.14 -3.50
N PRO A 42 -0.13 -5.25 -3.32
CA PRO A 42 -1.47 -5.63 -2.84
C PRO A 42 -2.14 -6.70 -3.69
N PHE A 43 -2.07 -6.59 -5.02
CA PHE A 43 -2.65 -7.60 -5.92
C PHE A 43 -2.01 -8.98 -5.72
N LEU A 44 -0.70 -9.04 -5.51
CA LEU A 44 -0.02 -10.30 -5.17
C LEU A 44 -0.45 -10.82 -3.79
N GLY A 45 -0.65 -9.95 -2.80
CA GLY A 45 -1.21 -10.31 -1.50
C GLY A 45 -2.61 -10.93 -1.62
N LEU A 46 -3.48 -10.30 -2.39
CA LEU A 46 -4.82 -10.80 -2.69
C LEU A 46 -4.77 -12.12 -3.47
N ALA A 47 -3.89 -12.24 -4.48
CA ALA A 47 -3.67 -13.45 -5.24
C ALA A 47 -3.34 -14.64 -4.33
N LYS A 48 -2.39 -14.46 -3.40
CA LYS A 48 -2.01 -15.49 -2.41
C LYS A 48 -3.22 -15.89 -1.56
N LYS A 49 -3.99 -14.93 -1.03
CA LYS A 49 -5.16 -15.21 -0.18
C LYS A 49 -6.31 -15.91 -0.91
N LEU A 50 -6.55 -15.57 -2.18
CA LEU A 50 -7.56 -16.24 -3.01
C LEU A 50 -7.08 -17.62 -3.47
N SER A 51 -5.81 -17.79 -3.80
CA SER A 51 -5.24 -19.11 -4.14
C SER A 51 -5.37 -20.13 -3.00
N GLN A 52 -5.18 -19.71 -1.75
CA GLN A 52 -5.44 -20.56 -0.57
C GLN A 52 -6.89 -21.05 -0.48
N ARG A 53 -7.81 -20.37 -1.17
CA ARG A 53 -9.24 -20.68 -1.20
C ARG A 53 -9.65 -21.37 -2.50
N GLY A 54 -8.70 -21.85 -3.31
CA GLY A 54 -9.00 -22.65 -4.51
C GLY A 54 -9.18 -21.85 -5.81
N PHE A 55 -8.90 -20.56 -5.81
CA PHE A 55 -8.93 -19.75 -7.04
C PHE A 55 -7.62 -19.92 -7.83
N CYS A 56 -7.74 -19.99 -9.16
CA CYS A 56 -6.61 -20.00 -10.09
C CYS A 56 -6.35 -18.57 -10.58
N ILE A 57 -5.29 -17.94 -10.11
CA ILE A 57 -4.99 -16.54 -10.39
C ILE A 57 -4.06 -16.41 -11.59
N HIS A 58 -4.38 -15.48 -12.47
CA HIS A 58 -3.52 -15.05 -13.57
C HIS A 58 -3.22 -13.56 -13.35
N LEU A 59 -2.00 -13.24 -12.92
CA LEU A 59 -1.56 -11.86 -12.67
C LEU A 59 -0.98 -11.28 -13.97
N CYS A 60 -1.70 -10.33 -14.55
CA CYS A 60 -1.36 -9.71 -15.83
C CYS A 60 -0.61 -8.40 -15.61
N SER A 61 0.62 -8.29 -16.12
CA SER A 61 1.42 -7.06 -16.07
C SER A 61 2.53 -7.07 -17.11
N THR A 62 3.33 -6.01 -17.16
CA THR A 62 4.45 -5.89 -18.10
C THR A 62 5.60 -6.82 -17.72
N PRO A 63 6.43 -7.27 -18.67
CA PRO A 63 7.53 -8.20 -18.39
C PRO A 63 8.49 -7.69 -17.30
N ILE A 64 8.81 -6.39 -17.29
CA ILE A 64 9.67 -5.80 -16.25
C ILE A 64 9.05 -5.90 -14.86
N ASN A 65 7.75 -5.62 -14.72
CA ASN A 65 7.07 -5.76 -13.45
C ASN A 65 7.00 -7.22 -13.02
N LEU A 66 6.62 -8.13 -13.92
CA LEU A 66 6.55 -9.56 -13.61
C LEU A 66 7.90 -10.15 -13.18
N SER A 67 9.00 -9.70 -13.80
CA SER A 67 10.35 -10.13 -13.40
C SER A 67 10.70 -9.79 -11.95
N PHE A 68 10.21 -8.65 -11.44
CA PHE A 68 10.42 -8.21 -10.06
C PHE A 68 9.64 -9.05 -9.03
N PHE A 69 8.49 -9.61 -9.42
CA PHE A 69 7.64 -10.39 -8.51
C PHE A 69 7.77 -11.90 -8.69
N LYS A 70 8.35 -12.40 -9.79
CA LYS A 70 8.51 -13.84 -10.05
C LYS A 70 9.18 -14.56 -8.88
N ASN A 71 10.21 -13.94 -8.29
CA ASN A 71 10.94 -14.50 -7.15
C ASN A 71 10.20 -14.36 -5.80
N LYS A 72 9.14 -13.55 -5.74
CA LYS A 72 8.31 -13.30 -4.54
C LYS A 72 7.08 -14.20 -4.46
N ILE A 73 6.94 -15.15 -5.39
CA ILE A 73 5.89 -16.17 -5.39
C ILE A 73 6.52 -17.45 -4.83
N PRO A 74 6.26 -17.79 -3.55
CA PRO A 74 6.70 -19.05 -2.98
C PRO A 74 6.25 -20.26 -3.80
N GLN A 75 7.04 -21.32 -3.79
CA GLN A 75 6.76 -22.56 -4.55
C GLN A 75 5.37 -23.13 -4.29
N LYS A 76 4.83 -22.95 -3.07
CA LYS A 76 3.47 -23.38 -2.70
C LYS A 76 2.35 -22.75 -3.53
N TYR A 77 2.61 -21.62 -4.18
CA TYR A 77 1.64 -20.91 -5.02
C TYR A 77 1.89 -21.07 -6.52
N SER A 78 2.98 -21.74 -6.94
CA SER A 78 3.38 -21.79 -8.36
C SER A 78 2.37 -22.49 -9.26
N SER A 79 1.54 -23.40 -8.72
CA SER A 79 0.47 -24.06 -9.46
C SER A 79 -0.82 -23.24 -9.53
N SER A 80 -1.02 -22.28 -8.62
CA SER A 80 -2.26 -21.52 -8.47
C SER A 80 -2.15 -20.06 -8.90
N ILE A 81 -0.93 -19.52 -9.01
CA ILE A 81 -0.66 -18.16 -9.47
C ILE A 81 0.23 -18.25 -10.72
N GLN A 82 -0.35 -17.89 -11.86
CA GLN A 82 0.33 -17.79 -13.14
C GLN A 82 0.58 -16.32 -13.48
N LEU A 83 1.73 -16.03 -14.10
CA LEU A 83 2.08 -14.69 -14.57
C LEU A 83 1.75 -14.59 -16.05
N LEU A 84 1.09 -13.51 -16.45
CA LEU A 84 0.69 -13.27 -17.83
C LEU A 84 1.28 -11.95 -18.34
N GLU A 85 2.12 -12.03 -19.36
CA GLU A 85 2.79 -10.85 -19.91
C GLU A 85 1.84 -10.01 -20.77
N LEU A 86 1.78 -8.72 -20.47
CA LEU A 86 1.18 -7.69 -21.32
C LEU A 86 2.30 -6.83 -21.91
N HIS A 87 2.50 -6.93 -23.22
CA HIS A 87 3.45 -6.09 -23.92
C HIS A 87 2.79 -4.76 -24.31
N LEU A 88 3.37 -3.65 -23.84
CA LEU A 88 2.94 -2.32 -24.26
C LEU A 88 3.58 -1.98 -25.62
N PRO A 89 2.94 -1.12 -26.43
CA PRO A 89 3.58 -0.58 -27.62
C PRO A 89 4.85 0.19 -27.25
N GLU A 90 5.88 0.06 -28.09
CA GLU A 90 7.09 0.86 -27.97
C GLU A 90 6.80 2.30 -28.42
N LEU A 91 7.08 3.26 -27.53
CA LEU A 91 7.05 4.68 -27.84
C LEU A 91 8.49 5.22 -27.80
N PRO A 92 8.83 6.27 -28.58
CA PRO A 92 10.21 6.76 -28.72
C PRO A 92 10.94 7.00 -27.38
N ASP A 93 10.22 7.54 -26.38
CA ASP A 93 10.77 7.86 -25.07
C ASP A 93 10.39 6.83 -23.98
N LEU A 94 9.79 5.69 -24.35
CA LEU A 94 9.30 4.68 -23.41
C LEU A 94 9.67 3.23 -23.85
N PRO A 95 10.97 2.88 -23.79
CA PRO A 95 11.44 1.51 -24.02
C PRO A 95 10.90 0.52 -22.97
N PRO A 96 10.98 -0.82 -23.21
CA PRO A 96 10.41 -1.84 -22.33
C PRO A 96 10.84 -1.78 -20.85
N HIS A 97 12.05 -1.30 -20.56
CA HIS A 97 12.53 -1.15 -19.18
C HIS A 97 11.91 0.04 -18.42
N TYR A 98 11.12 0.88 -19.09
CA TYR A 98 10.31 1.95 -18.52
C TYR A 98 8.81 1.63 -18.51
N HIS A 99 8.43 0.38 -18.81
CA HIS A 99 7.03 -0.07 -18.69
C HIS A 99 6.64 -0.37 -17.22
N THR A 100 7.07 0.48 -16.29
CA THR A 100 6.87 0.44 -14.84
C THR A 100 7.05 1.85 -14.28
N THR A 101 6.39 2.20 -13.17
CA THR A 101 6.67 3.47 -12.47
C THR A 101 7.99 3.43 -11.68
N ASN A 102 8.51 2.25 -11.39
CA ASN A 102 9.68 2.09 -10.54
C ASN A 102 10.96 2.60 -11.23
N GLY A 103 11.39 3.80 -10.84
CA GLY A 103 12.53 4.48 -11.45
C GLY A 103 12.18 5.20 -12.76
N LEU A 104 10.89 5.41 -13.03
CA LEU A 104 10.44 6.19 -14.19
C LEU A 104 10.62 7.70 -13.92
N PRO A 105 11.21 8.46 -14.85
CA PRO A 105 11.21 9.92 -14.77
C PRO A 105 9.78 10.49 -14.75
N LEU A 106 9.53 11.49 -13.88
CA LEU A 106 8.21 12.08 -13.67
C LEU A 106 7.50 12.53 -14.97
N HIS A 107 8.26 13.10 -15.92
CA HIS A 107 7.72 13.57 -17.19
C HIS A 107 7.22 12.45 -18.12
N LEU A 108 7.59 11.18 -17.87
CA LEU A 108 7.17 10.02 -18.66
C LEU A 108 5.94 9.31 -18.08
N HIS A 109 5.41 9.73 -16.93
CA HIS A 109 4.23 9.10 -16.33
C HIS A 109 3.02 9.14 -17.28
N THR A 110 2.76 10.28 -17.92
CA THR A 110 1.67 10.43 -18.90
C THR A 110 1.89 9.55 -20.13
N THR A 111 3.15 9.41 -20.57
CA THR A 111 3.53 8.53 -21.68
C THR A 111 3.28 7.05 -21.34
N LEU A 112 3.58 6.63 -20.10
CA LEU A 112 3.27 5.27 -19.62
C LEU A 112 1.76 5.00 -19.56
N HIS A 113 0.98 5.96 -19.05
CA HIS A 113 -0.49 5.87 -19.08
C HIS A 113 -1.01 5.67 -20.50
N LYS A 114 -0.56 6.50 -21.45
CA LYS A 114 -0.94 6.41 -22.86
C LYS A 114 -0.54 5.07 -23.48
N ALA A 115 0.68 4.58 -23.21
CA ALA A 115 1.13 3.28 -23.71
C ALA A 115 0.24 2.14 -23.19
N LEU A 116 -0.18 2.20 -21.93
CA LEU A 116 -1.07 1.20 -21.34
C LEU A 116 -2.49 1.26 -21.91
N GLU A 117 -3.03 2.46 -22.16
CA GLU A 117 -4.31 2.62 -22.88
C GLU A 117 -4.22 2.08 -24.31
N MET A 118 -3.11 2.32 -25.03
CA MET A 118 -2.91 1.77 -26.37
C MET A 118 -2.81 0.23 -26.39
N ALA A 119 -2.55 -0.40 -25.24
CA ALA A 119 -2.55 -1.86 -25.10
C ALA A 119 -3.95 -2.46 -24.90
N GLU A 120 -5.02 -1.64 -24.95
CA GLU A 120 -6.42 -2.07 -24.85
C GLU A 120 -6.76 -3.26 -25.78
N PRO A 121 -6.39 -3.27 -27.09
CA PRO A 121 -6.66 -4.40 -27.98
C PRO A 121 -5.95 -5.69 -27.55
N THR A 122 -4.66 -5.60 -27.19
CA THR A 122 -3.87 -6.74 -26.72
C THR A 122 -4.46 -7.32 -25.44
N PHE A 123 -4.92 -6.48 -24.51
CA PHE A 123 -5.60 -6.93 -23.31
C PHE A 123 -6.96 -7.59 -23.63
N SER A 124 -7.71 -7.07 -24.60
CA SER A 124 -8.95 -7.70 -25.07
C SER A 124 -8.70 -9.10 -25.63
N ASP A 125 -7.62 -9.29 -26.41
CA ASP A 125 -7.23 -10.60 -26.93
C ASP A 125 -6.86 -11.58 -25.81
N ILE A 126 -6.16 -11.09 -24.78
CA ILE A 126 -5.88 -11.86 -23.56
C ILE A 126 -7.18 -12.33 -22.89
N VAL A 127 -8.15 -11.44 -22.67
CA VAL A 127 -9.43 -11.80 -22.05
C VAL A 127 -10.19 -12.81 -22.90
N GLY A 128 -10.27 -12.59 -24.23
CA GLY A 128 -10.98 -13.46 -25.15
C GLY A 128 -10.36 -14.85 -25.31
N THR A 129 -9.03 -14.94 -25.23
CA THR A 129 -8.29 -16.21 -25.33
C THR A 129 -8.35 -16.99 -24.02
N MET A 130 -8.06 -16.33 -22.90
CA MET A 130 -7.98 -16.98 -21.59
C MET A 130 -9.36 -17.33 -21.01
N LYS A 131 -10.39 -16.54 -21.39
CA LYS A 131 -11.77 -16.65 -20.89
C LYS A 131 -11.80 -16.80 -19.37
N PRO A 132 -11.30 -15.80 -18.60
CA PRO A 132 -11.42 -15.82 -17.15
C PRO A 132 -12.89 -15.88 -16.73
N HIS A 133 -13.15 -16.42 -15.53
CA HIS A 133 -14.49 -16.34 -14.94
C HIS A 133 -14.71 -14.99 -14.23
N LEU A 134 -13.63 -14.28 -13.88
CA LEU A 134 -13.66 -13.00 -13.17
C LEU A 134 -12.46 -12.14 -13.56
N LEU A 135 -12.69 -10.85 -13.74
CA LEU A 135 -11.64 -9.83 -13.77
C LEU A 135 -11.61 -9.07 -12.42
N ILE A 136 -10.43 -8.97 -11.81
CA ILE A 136 -10.14 -8.01 -10.74
C ILE A 136 -9.17 -6.97 -11.31
N TYR A 137 -9.55 -5.69 -11.30
CA TYR A 137 -8.80 -4.63 -11.99
C TYR A 137 -8.60 -3.39 -11.13
N ASP A 138 -7.56 -2.62 -11.46
CA ASP A 138 -7.22 -1.37 -10.78
C ASP A 138 -8.18 -0.23 -11.14
N PHE A 139 -8.40 0.70 -10.21
CA PHE A 139 -9.29 1.85 -10.42
C PHE A 139 -8.76 2.85 -11.48
N LEU A 140 -7.45 2.81 -11.75
CA LEU A 140 -6.77 3.65 -12.75
C LEU A 140 -6.98 3.19 -14.20
N GLN A 141 -7.58 2.02 -14.43
CA GLN A 141 -7.76 1.43 -15.75
C GLN A 141 -9.25 1.07 -16.00
N PRO A 142 -10.18 2.03 -15.99
CA PRO A 142 -11.62 1.75 -16.11
C PRO A 142 -12.00 1.07 -17.43
N TRP A 143 -11.19 1.22 -18.49
CA TRP A 143 -11.42 0.53 -19.77
C TRP A 143 -11.36 -1.00 -19.66
N ALA A 144 -10.67 -1.56 -18.66
CA ALA A 144 -10.56 -3.01 -18.47
C ALA A 144 -11.92 -3.65 -18.15
N ALA A 145 -12.78 -2.96 -17.40
CA ALA A 145 -14.14 -3.43 -17.13
C ALA A 145 -15.03 -3.46 -18.37
N ALA A 146 -14.88 -2.47 -19.27
CA ALA A 146 -15.61 -2.45 -20.54
C ALA A 146 -15.23 -3.63 -21.43
N ILE A 147 -13.94 -4.01 -21.45
CA ILE A 147 -13.47 -5.23 -22.13
C ILE A 147 -14.05 -6.47 -21.47
N ALA A 148 -13.96 -6.61 -20.15
CA ALA A 148 -14.51 -7.79 -19.47
C ALA A 148 -16.00 -7.96 -19.81
N LYS A 149 -16.76 -6.86 -19.80
CA LYS A 149 -18.17 -6.85 -20.20
C LYS A 149 -18.40 -7.30 -21.65
N SER A 150 -17.57 -6.88 -22.62
CA SER A 150 -17.72 -7.31 -24.02
C SER A 150 -17.46 -8.80 -24.21
N HIS A 151 -16.69 -9.42 -23.32
CA HIS A 151 -16.43 -10.86 -23.27
C HIS A 151 -17.36 -11.63 -22.30
N ASN A 152 -18.39 -10.99 -21.74
CA ASN A 152 -19.30 -11.56 -20.72
C ASN A 152 -18.58 -12.06 -19.46
N VAL A 153 -17.51 -11.38 -19.06
CA VAL A 153 -16.76 -11.64 -17.83
C VAL A 153 -17.17 -10.63 -16.76
N PRO A 154 -17.61 -11.05 -15.56
CA PRO A 154 -17.86 -10.12 -14.45
C PRO A 154 -16.56 -9.45 -14.01
N ALA A 155 -16.66 -8.18 -13.59
CA ALA A 155 -15.51 -7.39 -13.17
C ALA A 155 -15.70 -6.84 -11.75
N VAL A 156 -14.59 -6.78 -11.01
CA VAL A 156 -14.51 -6.25 -9.64
C VAL A 156 -13.35 -5.26 -9.57
N GLN A 157 -13.62 -4.07 -9.08
CA GLN A 157 -12.59 -3.06 -8.90
C GLN A 157 -11.85 -3.29 -7.57
N PHE A 158 -10.52 -3.19 -7.60
CA PHE A 158 -9.67 -3.33 -6.42
C PHE A 158 -8.76 -2.11 -6.26
N PRO A 159 -9.19 -1.11 -5.47
CA PRO A 159 -8.36 0.02 -5.08
C PRO A 159 -7.31 -0.37 -4.02
N THR A 160 -6.12 0.22 -4.09
CA THR A 160 -4.90 -0.23 -3.37
C THR A 160 -4.53 0.60 -2.14
N SER A 161 -5.47 1.40 -1.64
CA SER A 161 -5.37 2.23 -0.43
C SER A 161 -6.61 2.04 0.47
N GLY A 162 -6.65 2.69 1.62
CA GLY A 162 -7.74 2.57 2.60
C GLY A 162 -9.07 3.16 2.12
N SER A 163 -10.16 2.73 2.77
CA SER A 163 -11.51 3.25 2.50
C SER A 163 -11.65 4.74 2.86
N ALA A 164 -10.91 5.23 3.85
CA ALA A 164 -10.83 6.64 4.21
C ALA A 164 -10.35 7.49 3.04
N MET A 165 -9.22 7.13 2.42
CA MET A 165 -8.70 7.81 1.23
C MET A 165 -9.68 7.71 0.07
N PHE A 166 -10.16 6.51 -0.27
CA PHE A 166 -11.08 6.39 -1.41
C PHE A 166 -12.42 7.10 -1.18
N SER A 167 -12.89 7.22 0.08
CA SER A 167 -14.05 8.05 0.40
C SER A 167 -13.79 9.54 0.11
N TYR A 168 -12.58 10.04 0.42
CA TYR A 168 -12.14 11.40 0.06
C TYR A 168 -12.05 11.60 -1.45
N ALA A 169 -11.40 10.66 -2.16
CA ALA A 169 -11.25 10.73 -3.61
C ALA A 169 -12.60 10.66 -4.35
N PHE A 170 -13.50 9.78 -3.91
CA PHE A 170 -14.85 9.68 -4.47
C PHE A 170 -15.67 10.93 -4.17
N HIS A 171 -15.55 11.52 -2.98
CA HIS A 171 -16.20 12.78 -2.66
C HIS A 171 -15.76 13.89 -3.62
N ALA A 172 -14.45 14.08 -3.78
CA ALA A 172 -13.89 15.08 -4.70
C ALA A 172 -14.33 14.85 -6.16
N PHE A 173 -14.58 13.59 -6.54
CA PHE A 173 -15.08 13.23 -7.85
C PHE A 173 -16.57 13.55 -8.04
N PHE A 174 -17.44 13.12 -7.11
CA PHE A 174 -18.90 13.12 -7.27
C PHE A 174 -19.62 14.31 -6.60
N ARG A 175 -18.99 14.98 -5.63
CA ARG A 175 -19.57 16.08 -4.83
C ARG A 175 -18.72 17.34 -4.93
N GLN A 176 -18.54 17.82 -6.15
CA GLN A 176 -17.76 19.03 -6.40
C GLN A 176 -18.34 20.22 -5.62
N ASN A 177 -17.45 21.00 -4.98
CA ASN A 177 -17.78 22.17 -4.17
C ASN A 177 -18.57 21.87 -2.88
N ALA A 178 -18.74 20.60 -2.50
CA ALA A 178 -19.22 20.23 -1.18
C ALA A 178 -18.04 20.06 -0.21
N GLU A 179 -18.30 20.28 1.07
CA GLU A 179 -17.34 19.98 2.12
C GLU A 179 -17.30 18.47 2.38
N PHE A 180 -16.10 17.91 2.54
CA PHE A 180 -15.92 16.51 2.87
C PHE A 180 -16.46 16.25 4.30
N PRO A 181 -17.35 15.26 4.51
CA PRO A 181 -18.08 15.13 5.78
C PRO A 181 -17.23 14.60 6.96
N PHE A 182 -15.98 14.21 6.74
CA PHE A 182 -15.09 13.65 7.76
C PHE A 182 -13.94 14.60 8.05
N ALA A 183 -14.22 15.64 8.85
CA ALA A 183 -13.27 16.70 9.18
C ALA A 183 -12.00 16.19 9.90
N GLU A 184 -12.08 15.03 10.57
CA GLU A 184 -10.92 14.38 11.19
C GLU A 184 -9.86 13.91 10.18
N LEU A 185 -10.23 13.80 8.90
CA LEU A 185 -9.32 13.41 7.82
C LEU A 185 -8.83 14.61 6.99
N SER A 186 -9.20 15.84 7.37
CA SER A 186 -8.83 17.02 6.60
C SER A 186 -7.31 17.16 6.53
N PRO A 187 -6.72 17.15 5.32
CA PRO A 187 -5.29 17.35 5.16
C PRO A 187 -4.90 18.80 5.48
N SER A 188 -3.59 19.05 5.59
CA SER A 188 -3.07 20.42 5.62
C SER A 188 -3.46 21.17 4.33
N ILE A 189 -3.49 22.51 4.36
CA ILE A 189 -3.75 23.31 3.15
C ILE A 189 -2.73 22.93 2.04
N TYR A 190 -1.46 22.80 2.42
CA TYR A 190 -0.39 22.37 1.53
C TYR A 190 -0.68 21.03 0.84
N ASP A 191 -1.07 20.01 1.61
CA ASP A 191 -1.35 18.68 1.08
C ASP A 191 -2.68 18.66 0.28
N GLN A 192 -3.66 19.47 0.67
CA GLN A 192 -4.95 19.61 0.00
C GLN A 192 -4.78 20.13 -1.43
N GLU A 193 -4.01 21.19 -1.64
CA GLU A 193 -3.76 21.76 -2.98
C GLU A 193 -3.13 20.72 -3.94
N ARG A 194 -2.22 19.89 -3.41
CA ARG A 194 -1.55 18.84 -4.20
C ARG A 194 -2.52 17.70 -4.53
N LEU A 195 -3.32 17.26 -3.56
CA LEU A 195 -4.35 16.24 -3.74
C LEU A 195 -5.38 16.69 -4.78
N ASP A 196 -5.86 17.93 -4.70
CA ASP A 196 -6.86 18.47 -5.61
C ASP A 196 -6.37 18.49 -7.05
N LYS A 197 -5.08 18.84 -7.27
CA LYS A 197 -4.45 18.78 -8.59
C LYS A 197 -4.45 17.36 -9.16
N ILE A 198 -4.01 16.38 -8.38
CA ILE A 198 -3.99 14.97 -8.82
C ILE A 198 -5.40 14.47 -9.13
N LEU A 199 -6.37 14.78 -8.26
CA LEU A 199 -7.75 14.37 -8.45
C LEU A 199 -8.41 15.08 -9.65
N ALA A 200 -7.99 16.29 -9.99
CA ALA A 200 -8.43 16.99 -11.20
C ALA A 200 -7.89 16.32 -12.48
N GLU A 201 -6.63 15.88 -12.49
CA GLU A 201 -6.03 15.13 -13.61
C GLU A 201 -6.67 13.74 -13.80
N LEU A 202 -6.97 13.03 -12.71
CA LEU A 202 -7.71 11.77 -12.76
C LEU A 202 -9.16 11.95 -13.24
N ARG A 203 -9.78 13.08 -12.91
CA ARG A 203 -11.11 13.44 -13.40
C ARG A 203 -11.13 13.67 -14.91
N SER A 204 -10.17 14.41 -15.44
CA SER A 204 -10.12 14.73 -16.88
C SER A 204 -9.82 13.51 -17.75
N SER A 205 -9.10 12.52 -17.24
CA SER A 205 -8.81 11.25 -17.93
C SER A 205 -9.97 10.25 -17.88
N ARG A 206 -10.86 10.31 -16.87
CA ARG A 206 -12.08 9.49 -16.85
C ARG A 206 -13.13 10.07 -17.80
N ASN A 207 -13.29 9.45 -18.98
CA ASN A 207 -14.33 9.74 -19.98
C ASN A 207 -15.78 9.45 -19.53
N GLY A 208 -16.18 9.83 -18.30
CA GLY A 208 -17.56 9.75 -17.82
C GLY A 208 -18.16 8.34 -17.70
N ARG A 209 -17.35 7.27 -17.74
CA ARG A 209 -17.83 5.89 -17.57
C ARG A 209 -17.98 5.58 -16.08
N GLU A 210 -19.22 5.60 -15.60
CA GLU A 210 -19.60 5.04 -14.30
C GLU A 210 -19.70 3.52 -14.40
N ASP A 211 -18.69 2.80 -13.90
CA ASP A 211 -18.80 1.37 -13.68
C ASP A 211 -19.39 1.11 -12.29
N LYS A 212 -20.60 0.53 -12.26
CA LYS A 212 -21.27 0.10 -11.02
C LYS A 212 -20.80 -1.29 -10.56
N ASN A 213 -19.55 -1.63 -10.88
CA ASN A 213 -18.95 -2.89 -10.49
C ASN A 213 -18.74 -2.94 -8.98
N MET A 214 -18.80 -4.14 -8.40
CA MET A 214 -18.46 -4.31 -6.99
C MET A 214 -17.03 -3.82 -6.74
N ILE A 215 -16.84 -3.13 -5.61
CA ILE A 215 -15.53 -2.65 -5.17
C ILE A 215 -15.11 -3.47 -3.95
N VAL A 216 -13.90 -3.99 -3.98
CA VAL A 216 -13.28 -4.65 -2.82
C VAL A 216 -12.05 -3.86 -2.41
N ILE A 217 -11.80 -3.66 -1.12
CA ILE A 217 -10.71 -2.82 -0.61
C ILE A 217 -9.85 -3.61 0.37
N GLY A 218 -8.53 -3.50 0.24
CA GLY A 218 -7.51 -4.15 1.08
C GLY A 218 -7.37 -3.51 2.47
N THR A 219 -8.47 -3.35 3.19
CA THR A 219 -8.55 -2.78 4.54
C THR A 219 -9.42 -3.68 5.43
N SER A 220 -9.46 -3.38 6.73
CA SER A 220 -10.36 -4.02 7.67
C SER A 220 -11.26 -2.99 8.36
N THR A 221 -12.50 -3.40 8.62
CA THR A 221 -13.46 -2.58 9.39
C THR A 221 -13.02 -2.37 10.84
N GLU A 222 -12.06 -3.14 11.37
CA GLU A 222 -11.41 -2.84 12.66
C GLU A 222 -10.50 -1.61 12.61
N ILE A 223 -9.99 -1.22 11.43
CA ILE A 223 -9.12 -0.04 11.26
C ILE A 223 -9.98 1.19 10.98
N GLU A 224 -10.88 1.09 10.01
CA GLU A 224 -11.56 2.24 9.42
C GLU A 224 -13.05 2.37 9.80
N GLY A 225 -13.59 1.35 10.48
CA GLY A 225 -15.03 1.21 10.67
C GLY A 225 -15.78 1.04 9.34
N ASN A 226 -17.11 1.13 9.37
CA ASN A 226 -17.92 1.09 8.16
C ASN A 226 -18.17 2.47 7.54
N LYS A 227 -17.99 3.57 8.29
CA LYS A 227 -18.45 4.91 7.86
C LYS A 227 -17.86 5.38 6.52
N TYR A 228 -16.58 5.15 6.29
CA TYR A 228 -15.92 5.54 5.03
C TYR A 228 -16.32 4.61 3.88
N LEU A 229 -16.43 3.30 4.17
CA LEU A 229 -16.86 2.27 3.23
C LEU A 229 -18.30 2.50 2.76
N ASP A 230 -19.22 2.78 3.70
CA ASP A 230 -20.63 3.07 3.47
C ASP A 230 -20.80 4.34 2.65
N TYR A 231 -20.09 5.41 3.03
CA TYR A 231 -20.11 6.67 2.29
C TYR A 231 -19.60 6.50 0.85
N MET A 232 -18.50 5.76 0.68
CA MET A 232 -17.99 5.45 -0.65
C MET A 232 -18.99 4.57 -1.44
N SER A 233 -19.68 3.62 -0.79
CA SER A 233 -20.74 2.80 -1.44
C SER A 233 -21.88 3.67 -1.98
N GLU A 234 -22.32 4.65 -1.18
CA GLU A 234 -23.35 5.60 -1.57
C GLU A 234 -22.92 6.41 -2.79
N LEU A 235 -21.72 6.98 -2.76
CA LEU A 235 -21.18 7.78 -3.87
C LEU A 235 -20.97 6.95 -5.14
N ALA A 236 -20.47 5.72 -5.01
CA ALA A 236 -20.22 4.82 -6.13
C ALA A 236 -21.50 4.19 -6.70
N GLY A 237 -22.60 4.18 -5.94
CA GLY A 237 -23.83 3.49 -6.32
C GLY A 237 -23.66 1.99 -6.51
N CYS A 238 -22.68 1.37 -5.85
CA CYS A 238 -22.37 -0.05 -5.96
C CYS A 238 -21.91 -0.63 -4.61
N LYS A 239 -21.92 -1.97 -4.50
CA LYS A 239 -21.52 -2.67 -3.27
C LYS A 239 -20.01 -2.55 -3.06
N THR A 240 -19.62 -2.09 -1.87
CA THR A 240 -18.23 -1.97 -1.45
C THR A 240 -17.97 -2.91 -0.26
N LEU A 241 -16.83 -3.59 -0.25
CA LEU A 241 -16.49 -4.59 0.77
C LEU A 241 -15.02 -4.51 1.16
N THR A 242 -14.73 -4.86 2.41
CA THR A 242 -13.36 -5.04 2.92
C THR A 242 -12.86 -6.46 2.66
N LEU A 243 -11.59 -6.59 2.30
CA LEU A 243 -10.88 -7.87 2.11
C LEU A 243 -10.11 -8.30 3.36
N GLY A 244 -10.09 -7.46 4.39
CA GLY A 244 -9.02 -7.49 5.37
C GLY A 244 -7.73 -6.90 4.80
N THR A 245 -6.74 -6.75 5.67
CA THR A 245 -5.38 -6.33 5.30
C THR A 245 -4.71 -7.37 4.41
N LEU A 246 -3.75 -6.96 3.58
CA LEU A 246 -3.08 -7.83 2.59
C LEU A 246 -1.58 -8.00 2.88
N VAL A 247 -1.20 -7.94 4.16
CA VAL A 247 0.19 -8.14 4.61
C VAL A 247 0.69 -9.51 4.13
N GLN A 248 1.87 -9.50 3.51
CA GLN A 248 2.48 -10.71 2.94
C GLN A 248 3.31 -11.44 4.00
N GLU A 249 3.46 -12.75 3.88
CA GLU A 249 4.35 -13.54 4.74
C GLU A 249 5.83 -13.17 4.52
N HIS A 250 6.67 -13.38 5.55
CA HIS A 250 8.12 -13.19 5.46
C HIS A 250 8.74 -14.08 4.37
N ASP A 251 9.69 -13.53 3.62
CA ASP A 251 10.54 -14.32 2.74
C ASP A 251 11.61 -15.00 3.60
N GLN A 252 11.70 -16.33 3.54
CA GLN A 252 12.59 -17.10 4.43
C GLN A 252 14.09 -17.01 4.03
N ASN A 253 14.40 -16.38 2.90
CA ASN A 253 15.75 -16.34 2.31
C ASN A 253 16.42 -14.96 2.46
N GLU A 254 16.63 -14.51 3.70
CA GLU A 254 17.15 -13.16 4.00
C GLU A 254 18.43 -13.17 4.85
N GLY A 255 19.25 -14.22 4.77
CA GLY A 255 20.44 -14.41 5.63
C GLY A 255 21.46 -13.26 5.60
N ARG A 256 21.47 -12.41 4.55
CA ARG A 256 22.33 -11.22 4.50
C ARG A 256 22.00 -10.16 5.57
N PHE A 257 20.81 -10.21 6.18
CA PHE A 257 20.39 -9.29 7.24
C PHE A 257 20.57 -9.86 8.65
N GLU A 258 21.09 -11.08 8.82
CA GLU A 258 21.33 -11.62 10.17
C GLU A 258 22.17 -10.67 11.05
N PRO A 259 23.26 -10.03 10.57
CA PRO A 259 24.02 -9.10 11.41
C PRO A 259 23.20 -7.88 11.88
N LEU A 260 22.26 -7.41 11.05
CA LEU A 260 21.34 -6.32 11.41
C LEU A 260 20.34 -6.78 12.48
N MET A 261 19.83 -8.01 12.34
CA MET A 261 18.89 -8.59 13.30
C MET A 261 19.56 -8.94 14.63
N GLU A 262 20.81 -9.41 14.62
CA GLU A 262 21.62 -9.62 15.82
C GLU A 262 21.91 -8.30 16.55
N TRP A 263 22.16 -7.22 15.79
CA TRP A 263 22.30 -5.89 16.38
C TRP A 263 21.00 -5.44 17.05
N LEU A 264 19.86 -5.64 16.37
CA LEU A 264 18.54 -5.28 16.89
C LEU A 264 18.18 -6.10 18.13
N GLY A 265 18.55 -7.39 18.16
CA GLY A 265 18.37 -8.29 19.30
C GLY A 265 19.14 -7.90 20.57
N LYS A 266 20.12 -6.99 20.46
CA LYS A 266 20.86 -6.44 21.62
C LYS A 266 20.19 -5.20 22.23
N LYS A 267 19.13 -4.68 21.60
CA LYS A 267 18.41 -3.48 22.06
C LYS A 267 17.23 -3.88 22.95
N GLU A 268 16.91 -3.03 23.92
CA GLU A 268 15.76 -3.23 24.82
C GLU A 268 14.44 -3.30 24.05
N GLU A 269 13.43 -3.95 24.63
CA GLU A 269 12.10 -4.05 24.04
C GLU A 269 11.53 -2.65 23.72
N LYS A 270 10.96 -2.49 22.53
CA LYS A 270 10.37 -1.23 22.05
C LYS A 270 11.27 0.00 22.14
N SER A 271 12.59 -0.16 22.12
CA SER A 271 13.55 0.95 22.25
C SER A 271 14.11 1.49 20.92
N THR A 272 13.71 0.89 19.79
CA THR A 272 14.26 1.19 18.46
C THR A 272 13.21 1.69 17.49
N VAL A 273 13.53 2.75 16.74
CA VAL A 273 12.72 3.28 15.65
C VAL A 273 13.17 2.66 14.32
N PHE A 274 12.24 2.10 13.57
CA PHE A 274 12.47 1.78 12.16
C PHE A 274 12.08 2.98 11.28
N VAL A 275 12.91 3.34 10.31
CA VAL A 275 12.70 4.49 9.43
C VAL A 275 12.73 4.02 7.98
N SER A 276 11.60 4.13 7.27
CA SER A 276 11.51 3.81 5.84
C SER A 276 10.39 4.56 5.13
N PHE A 277 10.71 5.12 3.97
CA PHE A 277 9.79 5.88 3.13
C PHE A 277 9.31 5.11 1.89
N GLY A 278 9.42 3.77 1.92
CA GLY A 278 8.97 2.90 0.84
C GLY A 278 9.94 2.81 -0.33
N SER A 279 9.49 2.19 -1.43
CA SER A 279 10.33 1.90 -2.61
C SER A 279 10.25 2.93 -3.73
N GLU A 280 9.19 3.74 -3.75
CA GLU A 280 8.85 4.64 -4.88
C GLU A 280 9.06 6.12 -4.55
N TYR A 281 9.40 6.46 -3.31
CA TYR A 281 9.72 7.83 -2.90
C TYR A 281 11.20 7.96 -2.53
N PHE A 282 11.83 9.05 -2.96
CA PHE A 282 13.17 9.44 -2.59
C PHE A 282 13.09 10.75 -1.81
N LEU A 283 13.66 10.76 -0.60
CA LEU A 283 13.71 11.97 0.22
C LEU A 283 14.49 13.07 -0.52
N SER A 284 13.98 14.30 -0.43
CA SER A 284 14.75 15.48 -0.81
C SER A 284 16.00 15.61 0.06
N ASP A 285 17.00 16.36 -0.39
CA ASP A 285 18.20 16.61 0.41
C ASP A 285 17.86 17.32 1.73
N HIS A 286 16.86 18.20 1.70
CA HIS A 286 16.31 18.88 2.87
C HIS A 286 15.68 17.87 3.85
N ASP A 287 14.67 17.10 3.41
CA ASP A 287 13.97 16.16 4.31
C ASP A 287 14.92 15.10 4.87
N ARG A 288 15.87 14.65 4.05
CA ARG A 288 16.92 13.72 4.49
C ARG A 288 17.81 14.33 5.56
N HIS A 289 18.19 15.61 5.41
CA HIS A 289 18.95 16.33 6.43
C HIS A 289 18.16 16.43 7.74
N GLU A 290 16.90 16.87 7.68
CA GLU A 290 16.04 17.06 8.85
C GLU A 290 15.77 15.76 9.59
N VAL A 291 15.52 14.66 8.86
CA VAL A 291 15.39 13.32 9.45
C VAL A 291 16.69 12.89 10.13
N ALA A 292 17.86 13.09 9.52
CA ALA A 292 19.13 12.72 10.11
C ALA A 292 19.38 13.48 11.43
N ILE A 293 19.23 14.81 11.41
CA ILE A 293 19.41 15.64 12.61
C ILE A 293 18.37 15.30 13.68
N GLY A 294 17.13 15.01 13.29
CA GLY A 294 16.06 14.61 14.22
C GLY A 294 16.36 13.28 14.92
N LEU A 295 16.81 12.27 14.18
CA LEU A 295 17.25 10.99 14.73
C LEU A 295 18.45 11.15 15.68
N GLU A 296 19.40 12.02 15.33
CA GLU A 296 20.53 12.34 16.20
C GLU A 296 20.07 12.96 17.53
N LYS A 297 19.21 14.00 17.46
CA LYS A 297 18.67 14.75 18.61
C LYS A 297 17.77 13.91 19.52
N SER A 298 16.96 13.01 18.95
CA SER A 298 16.03 12.15 19.71
C SER A 298 16.73 11.14 20.64
N ARG A 299 18.01 10.83 20.38
CA ARG A 299 18.81 9.83 21.11
C ARG A 299 18.28 8.39 21.10
N VAL A 300 17.19 8.11 20.39
CA VAL A 300 16.65 6.74 20.24
C VAL A 300 17.63 5.84 19.48
N ASN A 301 17.46 4.52 19.61
CA ASN A 301 18.07 3.58 18.67
C ASN A 301 17.29 3.64 17.35
N PHE A 302 17.95 3.46 16.20
CA PHE A 302 17.23 3.44 14.94
C PHE A 302 17.86 2.53 13.87
N ILE A 303 17.00 2.03 12.98
CA ILE A 303 17.38 1.46 11.69
C ILE A 303 16.76 2.35 10.61
N TRP A 304 17.57 2.93 9.74
CA TRP A 304 17.11 3.78 8.64
C TRP A 304 17.45 3.18 7.29
N VAL A 305 16.42 2.84 6.52
CA VAL A 305 16.56 2.41 5.12
C VAL A 305 16.54 3.63 4.23
N LEU A 306 17.67 3.92 3.59
CA LEU A 306 17.84 5.08 2.72
C LEU A 306 17.99 4.63 1.27
N ARG A 307 17.28 5.30 0.36
CA ARG A 307 17.26 4.98 -1.08
C ARG A 307 17.64 6.19 -1.90
N PHE A 308 18.27 5.93 -3.03
CA PHE A 308 18.65 6.94 -4.01
C PHE A 308 18.14 6.56 -5.40
N PRO A 309 17.83 7.56 -6.25
CA PRO A 309 17.55 7.31 -7.66
C PRO A 309 18.69 6.54 -8.32
N LYS A 310 18.39 5.61 -9.23
CA LYS A 310 19.39 4.75 -9.90
C LYS A 310 20.49 5.53 -10.63
N ASN A 311 20.22 6.78 -11.03
CA ASN A 311 21.15 7.64 -11.78
C ASN A 311 21.81 8.71 -10.89
N ALA A 312 21.60 8.69 -9.56
CA ALA A 312 22.16 9.70 -8.66
C ALA A 312 23.70 9.71 -8.66
N SER A 313 24.33 8.56 -8.92
CA SER A 313 25.79 8.44 -9.08
C SER A 313 26.31 8.97 -10.42
N GLU A 314 25.47 9.06 -11.46
CA GLU A 314 25.86 9.53 -12.80
C GLU A 314 25.67 11.05 -12.98
N MET A 315 24.86 11.69 -12.12
CA MET A 315 24.63 13.14 -12.12
C MET A 315 25.79 13.96 -11.51
N THR A 316 26.88 13.31 -11.09
CA THR A 316 28.06 13.99 -10.52
C THR A 316 29.33 13.63 -11.30
N VAL A 317 30.18 14.64 -11.58
CA VAL A 317 31.42 14.53 -12.39
C VAL A 317 32.45 13.54 -11.79
N LYS A 318 32.24 13.09 -10.54
CA LYS A 318 32.93 11.99 -9.89
C LYS A 318 31.93 11.27 -8.98
N PRO A 319 31.55 10.01 -9.23
CA PRO A 319 30.69 9.29 -8.29
C PRO A 319 31.43 9.17 -6.94
N PRO A 320 30.81 9.56 -5.81
CA PRO A 320 31.45 9.45 -4.51
C PRO A 320 31.72 7.97 -4.17
N LYS A 321 32.87 7.70 -3.54
CA LYS A 321 33.24 6.34 -3.09
C LYS A 321 32.27 5.77 -2.03
N ASN A 322 31.46 6.62 -1.39
CA ASN A 322 30.41 6.23 -0.46
C ASN A 322 29.23 7.22 -0.55
N LEU A 323 28.13 6.83 -1.20
CA LEU A 323 26.97 7.71 -1.42
C LEU A 323 26.29 8.11 -0.11
N LEU A 324 26.30 7.23 0.89
CA LEU A 324 25.74 7.51 2.22
C LEU A 324 26.49 8.62 2.95
N GLU A 325 27.83 8.59 2.95
CA GLU A 325 28.66 9.61 3.61
C GLU A 325 28.44 11.00 2.99
N THR A 326 28.23 11.07 1.67
CA THR A 326 27.95 12.35 1.01
C THR A 326 26.50 12.82 1.17
N ALA A 327 25.57 11.90 1.38
CA ALA A 327 24.15 12.21 1.46
C ALA A 327 23.69 12.61 2.86
N LEU A 328 24.44 12.23 3.90
CA LEU A 328 24.14 12.48 5.30
C LEU A 328 24.95 13.69 5.82
N PRO A 329 24.52 14.34 6.92
CA PRO A 329 25.31 15.40 7.54
C PRO A 329 26.72 14.92 7.89
N GLU A 330 27.72 15.78 7.70
CA GLU A 330 29.13 15.46 8.01
C GLU A 330 29.25 14.93 9.45
N GLY A 331 29.94 13.80 9.63
CA GLY A 331 30.15 13.17 10.94
C GLY A 331 28.93 12.48 11.56
N PHE A 332 27.80 12.37 10.84
CA PHE A 332 26.56 11.82 11.38
C PHE A 332 26.71 10.37 11.86
N LEU A 333 27.33 9.50 11.05
CA LEU A 333 27.49 8.08 11.38
C LEU A 333 28.35 7.88 12.64
N GLU A 334 29.38 8.70 12.81
CA GLU A 334 30.24 8.72 13.99
C GLU A 334 29.49 9.20 15.23
N ARG A 335 28.68 10.27 15.11
CA ARG A 335 27.91 10.82 16.24
C ARG A 335 26.80 9.90 16.72
N VAL A 336 26.14 9.17 15.83
CA VAL A 336 25.11 8.20 16.23
C VAL A 336 25.70 6.89 16.75
N GLY A 337 26.89 6.51 16.28
CA GLY A 337 27.63 5.34 16.75
C GLY A 337 26.78 4.06 16.76
N ASP A 338 26.83 3.30 17.85
CA ASP A 338 26.09 2.03 17.94
C ASP A 338 24.56 2.18 18.12
N ARG A 339 24.03 3.40 18.25
CA ARG A 339 22.58 3.63 18.32
C ARG A 339 21.90 3.52 16.95
N GLY A 340 22.64 3.80 15.87
CA GLY A 340 22.08 3.87 14.52
C GLY A 340 22.60 2.78 13.58
N ARG A 341 21.74 2.29 12.69
CA ARG A 341 22.13 1.56 11.49
C ARG A 341 21.47 2.20 10.27
N VAL A 342 22.27 2.60 9.30
CA VAL A 342 21.78 3.08 7.99
C VAL A 342 22.01 1.98 6.95
N VAL A 343 20.94 1.57 6.28
CA VAL A 343 20.95 0.52 5.25
C VAL A 343 20.61 1.15 3.92
N GLU A 344 21.51 1.01 2.94
CA GLU A 344 21.23 1.49 1.58
C GLU A 344 20.30 0.53 0.83
N GLY A 345 19.30 1.09 0.14
CA GLY A 345 18.45 0.39 -0.81
C GLY A 345 17.26 -0.33 -0.17
N TRP A 346 17.47 -1.52 0.35
CA TRP A 346 16.36 -2.39 0.81
C TRP A 346 16.72 -3.15 2.09
N ALA A 347 15.74 -3.26 2.98
CA ALA A 347 15.79 -4.09 4.17
C ALA A 347 14.46 -4.85 4.35
N PRO A 348 14.44 -5.96 5.10
CA PRO A 348 13.25 -6.77 5.26
C PRO A 348 12.29 -6.13 6.27
N GLN A 349 11.53 -5.14 5.79
CA GLN A 349 10.64 -4.29 6.59
C GLN A 349 9.76 -5.09 7.56
N LEU A 350 9.02 -6.09 7.07
CA LEU A 350 8.13 -6.87 7.93
C LEU A 350 8.91 -7.62 9.02
N ARG A 351 10.08 -8.18 8.70
CA ARG A 351 10.95 -8.88 9.66
C ARG A 351 11.47 -7.94 10.74
N ILE A 352 11.84 -6.72 10.36
CA ILE A 352 12.25 -5.66 11.30
C ILE A 352 11.07 -5.27 12.19
N LEU A 353 9.92 -4.92 11.60
CA LEU A 353 8.70 -4.52 12.33
C LEU A 353 8.20 -5.61 13.30
N SER A 354 8.40 -6.89 12.98
CA SER A 354 8.02 -8.01 13.85
C SER A 354 8.98 -8.24 15.02
N HIS A 355 10.10 -7.52 15.10
CA HIS A 355 11.09 -7.72 16.16
C HIS A 355 10.69 -6.97 17.44
N PRO A 356 10.76 -7.61 18.63
CA PRO A 356 10.31 -7.00 19.90
C PRO A 356 10.98 -5.67 20.27
N SER A 357 12.22 -5.46 19.84
CA SER A 357 12.94 -4.20 20.09
C SER A 357 12.45 -3.00 19.27
N ILE A 358 11.59 -3.19 18.26
CA ILE A 358 10.97 -2.08 17.52
C ILE A 358 9.85 -1.45 18.35
N GLY A 359 9.97 -0.16 18.62
CA GLY A 359 9.00 0.64 19.36
C GLY A 359 8.25 1.64 18.49
N GLY A 360 8.72 1.94 17.28
CA GLY A 360 8.04 2.87 16.39
C GLY A 360 8.51 2.74 14.95
N PHE A 361 7.65 3.18 14.03
CA PHE A 361 7.92 3.16 12.59
C PHE A 361 7.71 4.53 11.97
N VAL A 362 8.81 5.22 11.64
CA VAL A 362 8.78 6.42 10.79
C VAL A 362 8.45 5.99 9.36
N SER A 363 7.28 6.42 8.89
CA SER A 363 6.70 5.99 7.64
C SER A 363 6.08 7.14 6.87
N HIS A 364 6.18 7.05 5.55
CA HIS A 364 5.44 7.89 4.62
C HIS A 364 3.92 7.63 4.61
N CYS A 365 3.40 6.70 5.41
CA CYS A 365 1.96 6.39 5.49
C CYS A 365 1.33 5.85 4.20
N GLY A 366 2.12 5.23 3.32
CA GLY A 366 1.56 4.38 2.25
C GLY A 366 0.79 3.20 2.85
N TRP A 367 -0.37 2.87 2.27
CA TRP A 367 -1.33 1.94 2.88
C TRP A 367 -0.76 0.54 3.22
N ASN A 368 0.14 0.03 2.37
CA ASN A 368 0.85 -1.23 2.64
C ASN A 368 1.66 -1.16 3.93
N SER A 369 2.42 -0.08 4.12
CA SER A 369 3.25 0.13 5.31
C SER A 369 2.40 0.37 6.56
N VAL A 370 1.27 1.08 6.42
CA VAL A 370 0.30 1.26 7.51
C VAL A 370 -0.26 -0.09 7.97
N SER A 371 -0.70 -0.93 7.03
CA SER A 371 -1.26 -2.25 7.33
C SER A 371 -0.23 -3.17 8.00
N GLU A 372 1.01 -3.20 7.50
CA GLU A 372 2.11 -3.96 8.10
C GLU A 372 2.40 -3.52 9.53
N SER A 373 2.44 -2.21 9.79
CA SER A 373 2.72 -1.68 11.13
C SER A 373 1.62 -2.03 12.13
N ILE A 374 0.35 -1.86 11.73
CA ILE A 374 -0.80 -2.19 12.57
C ILE A 374 -0.80 -3.69 12.87
N GLU A 375 -0.59 -4.55 11.86
CA GLU A 375 -0.50 -5.99 12.10
C GLU A 375 0.70 -6.36 12.97
N CYS A 376 1.85 -5.69 12.87
CA CYS A 376 2.97 -5.94 13.77
C CYS A 376 2.75 -5.36 15.19
N GLY A 377 1.71 -4.57 15.41
CA GLY A 377 1.48 -3.88 16.68
C GLY A 377 2.55 -2.82 16.96
N VAL A 378 3.03 -2.14 15.92
CA VAL A 378 4.06 -1.09 16.01
C VAL A 378 3.43 0.27 15.73
N PRO A 379 3.57 1.26 16.63
CA PRO A 379 3.09 2.62 16.40
C PRO A 379 3.74 3.30 15.20
N ILE A 380 2.98 4.13 14.50
CA ILE A 380 3.45 4.85 13.32
C ILE A 380 3.85 6.29 13.69
N ILE A 381 5.05 6.70 13.31
CA ILE A 381 5.48 8.10 13.27
C ILE A 381 5.25 8.58 11.83
N ALA A 382 4.16 9.31 11.62
CA ALA A 382 3.67 9.65 10.30
C ALA A 382 4.43 10.85 9.70
N MET A 383 5.00 10.64 8.52
CA MET A 383 5.68 11.65 7.71
C MET A 383 5.18 11.57 6.25
N PRO A 384 3.92 11.95 5.96
CA PRO A 384 3.30 11.78 4.65
C PRO A 384 3.95 12.67 3.57
N MET A 385 4.32 12.07 2.43
CA MET A 385 5.04 12.76 1.36
C MET A 385 4.10 13.29 0.27
N HIS A 386 3.22 12.44 -0.28
CA HIS A 386 2.32 12.80 -1.38
C HIS A 386 1.17 11.79 -1.58
N LEU A 387 0.31 12.01 -2.58
CA LEU A 387 -0.78 11.11 -2.96
C LEU A 387 -1.75 10.84 -1.79
N ASP A 388 -2.06 9.58 -1.51
CA ASP A 388 -3.00 9.13 -0.47
C ASP A 388 -2.48 9.32 0.97
N GLN A 389 -1.18 9.52 1.12
CA GLN A 389 -0.47 9.47 2.39
C GLN A 389 -0.95 10.48 3.44
N PRO A 390 -1.27 11.76 3.10
CA PRO A 390 -1.76 12.71 4.10
C PRO A 390 -3.08 12.28 4.74
N ILE A 391 -4.01 11.73 3.95
CA ILE A 391 -5.30 11.22 4.47
C ILE A 391 -5.05 10.00 5.38
N ASN A 392 -4.16 9.10 4.97
CA ASN A 392 -3.77 7.95 5.79
C ASN A 392 -3.11 8.39 7.11
N ALA A 393 -2.29 9.44 7.10
CA ALA A 393 -1.66 10.01 8.29
C ALA A 393 -2.70 10.59 9.26
N LYS A 394 -3.71 11.31 8.76
CA LYS A 394 -4.83 11.78 9.59
C LYS A 394 -5.64 10.63 10.19
N LEU A 395 -5.89 9.59 9.41
CA LEU A 395 -6.58 8.39 9.88
C LEU A 395 -5.83 7.72 11.05
N ILE A 396 -4.54 7.43 10.89
CA ILE A 396 -3.77 6.69 11.93
C ILE A 396 -3.63 7.49 13.24
N VAL A 397 -3.58 8.82 13.15
CA VAL A 397 -3.63 9.71 14.33
C VAL A 397 -5.01 9.65 14.96
N ASN A 398 -6.07 9.78 14.17
CA ASN A 398 -7.45 9.79 14.66
C ASN A 398 -7.86 8.48 15.36
N ILE A 399 -7.38 7.33 14.87
CA ILE A 399 -7.64 6.02 15.49
C ILE A 399 -6.65 5.67 16.61
N GLY A 400 -5.71 6.57 16.92
CA GLY A 400 -4.80 6.45 18.07
C GLY A 400 -3.75 5.36 17.94
N VAL A 401 -3.23 5.13 16.72
CA VAL A 401 -2.14 4.16 16.43
C VAL A 401 -0.88 4.81 15.88
N GLY A 402 -0.87 6.14 15.76
CA GLY A 402 0.35 6.87 15.43
C GLY A 402 0.30 8.35 15.79
N VAL A 403 1.42 9.03 15.57
CA VAL A 403 1.63 10.46 15.80
C VAL A 403 2.24 11.07 14.54
N GLU A 404 1.74 12.22 14.11
CA GLU A 404 2.23 12.91 12.91
C GLU A 404 3.35 13.89 13.23
N VAL A 405 4.41 13.85 12.43
CA VAL A 405 5.36 14.96 12.31
C VAL A 405 4.72 15.95 11.35
N VAL A 406 4.30 17.10 11.86
CA VAL A 406 3.55 18.08 11.08
C VAL A 406 4.52 18.93 10.24
N LYS A 407 4.20 19.13 8.97
CA LYS A 407 4.93 20.07 8.10
C LYS A 407 4.62 21.50 8.49
N ASP A 408 5.55 22.41 8.23
CA ASP A 408 5.25 23.84 8.29
C ASP A 408 4.37 24.29 7.10
N ASP A 409 4.00 25.58 7.08
CA ASP A 409 3.16 26.18 6.03
C ASP A 409 3.80 26.12 4.63
N THR A 410 5.10 25.87 4.53
CA THR A 410 5.84 25.70 3.27
C THR A 410 5.95 24.24 2.83
N GLY A 411 5.44 23.31 3.64
CA GLY A 411 5.47 21.88 3.38
C GLY A 411 6.75 21.18 3.82
N ASN A 412 7.57 21.81 4.67
CA ASN A 412 8.85 21.29 5.11
C ASN A 412 8.76 20.63 6.50
N TYR A 413 9.54 19.56 6.70
CA TYR A 413 9.76 18.95 8.01
C TYR A 413 10.88 19.65 8.77
N HIS A 414 10.83 19.59 10.11
CA HIS A 414 11.85 20.15 10.99
C HIS A 414 12.40 19.08 11.94
N SER A 415 13.71 19.10 12.14
CA SER A 415 14.44 18.10 12.94
C SER A 415 13.99 18.07 14.40
N GLU A 416 13.56 19.21 14.94
CA GLU A 416 12.99 19.34 16.29
C GLU A 416 11.71 18.51 16.43
N ASP A 417 10.83 18.54 15.43
CA ASP A 417 9.58 17.78 15.45
C ASP A 417 9.83 16.30 15.21
N VAL A 418 10.73 15.95 14.29
CA VAL A 418 11.17 14.55 14.11
C VAL A 418 11.72 14.00 15.42
N ALA A 419 12.58 14.77 16.10
CA ALA A 419 13.20 14.34 17.36
C ALA A 419 12.16 14.16 18.47
N ARG A 420 11.29 15.15 18.64
CA ARG A 420 10.22 15.15 19.65
C ARG A 420 9.27 13.97 19.46
N VAL A 421 8.80 13.71 18.23
CA VAL A 421 7.85 12.64 17.97
C VAL A 421 8.50 11.26 18.11
N CYS A 422 9.76 11.09 17.69
CA CYS A 422 10.50 9.85 17.92
C CYS A 422 10.65 9.54 19.42
N ASP A 423 11.02 10.56 20.21
CA ASP A 423 11.10 10.46 21.67
C ASP A 423 9.72 10.16 22.29
N GLU A 424 8.67 10.86 21.87
CA GLU A 424 7.31 10.66 22.39
C GLU A 424 6.78 9.24 22.17
N VAL A 425 7.02 8.67 20.98
CA VAL A 425 6.52 7.34 20.61
C VAL A 425 7.30 6.21 21.30
N VAL A 426 8.60 6.38 21.53
CA VAL A 426 9.49 5.32 22.05
C VAL A 426 9.75 5.46 23.56
N LEU A 427 9.96 6.68 24.05
CA LEU A 427 10.42 6.97 25.41
C LEU A 427 9.40 7.80 26.21
N GLY A 428 8.44 8.45 25.55
CA GLY A 428 7.47 9.34 26.16
C GLY A 428 6.39 8.64 26.99
N LYS A 429 5.74 9.39 27.89
CA LYS A 429 4.64 8.87 28.75
C LYS A 429 3.42 8.38 27.96
N CYS A 430 3.18 8.95 26.77
CA CYS A 430 2.09 8.56 25.89
C CYS A 430 2.36 7.24 25.13
N SER A 431 3.62 6.78 25.12
CA SER A 431 4.03 5.57 24.40
C SER A 431 3.26 4.34 24.85
N GLU A 432 3.02 4.14 26.15
CA GLU A 432 2.34 2.94 26.65
C GLU A 432 0.91 2.78 26.10
N ASN A 433 0.14 3.87 26.06
CA ASN A 433 -1.22 3.86 25.51
C ASN A 433 -1.20 3.62 24.00
N LEU A 434 -0.29 4.28 23.29
CA LEU A 434 -0.13 4.12 21.84
C LEU A 434 0.24 2.68 21.46
N GLN A 435 1.24 2.12 22.15
CA GLN A 435 1.69 0.73 22.03
C GLN A 435 0.55 -0.25 22.32
N ARG A 436 -0.22 -0.01 23.39
CA ARG A 436 -1.38 -0.84 23.74
C ARG A 436 -2.45 -0.79 22.66
N ASN A 437 -2.79 0.39 22.15
CA ASN A 437 -3.83 0.58 21.14
C ASN A 437 -3.48 -0.15 19.85
N VAL A 438 -2.28 0.08 19.31
CA VAL A 438 -1.88 -0.55 18.04
C VAL A 438 -1.73 -2.07 18.19
N LYS A 439 -1.26 -2.56 19.34
CA LYS A 439 -1.19 -4.01 19.60
C LYS A 439 -2.56 -4.66 19.59
N LEU A 440 -3.52 -4.11 20.34
CA LEU A 440 -4.90 -4.62 20.39
C LEU A 440 -5.56 -4.53 19.01
N MET A 441 -5.35 -3.43 18.29
CA MET A 441 -5.86 -3.27 16.93
C MET A 441 -5.27 -4.32 16.00
N GLY A 442 -3.96 -4.56 16.03
CA GLY A 442 -3.31 -5.59 15.21
C GLY A 442 -3.86 -6.99 15.47
N GLU A 443 -4.08 -7.36 16.73
CA GLU A 443 -4.72 -8.62 17.12
C GLU A 443 -6.13 -8.77 16.53
N ASN A 444 -6.96 -7.73 16.66
CA ASN A 444 -8.32 -7.72 16.13
C ASN A 444 -8.34 -7.75 14.60
N VAL A 445 -7.49 -6.97 13.95
CA VAL A 445 -7.36 -6.88 12.49
C VAL A 445 -7.01 -8.24 11.89
N ARG A 446 -6.09 -9.01 12.49
CA ARG A 446 -5.76 -10.35 11.99
C ARG A 446 -6.97 -11.29 12.01
N ILE A 447 -7.73 -11.29 13.10
CA ILE A 447 -8.93 -12.12 13.25
C ILE A 447 -10.01 -11.67 12.26
N LYS A 448 -10.28 -10.37 12.20
CA LYS A 448 -11.31 -9.81 11.33
C LYS A 448 -10.98 -10.01 9.85
N SER A 449 -9.73 -9.79 9.46
CA SER A 449 -9.28 -9.94 8.07
C SER A 449 -9.49 -11.35 7.55
N ALA A 450 -9.31 -12.39 8.39
CA ALA A 450 -9.56 -13.77 8.00
C ALA A 450 -11.05 -14.04 7.69
N LYS A 451 -11.95 -13.36 8.40
CA LYS A 451 -13.40 -13.42 8.16
C LYS A 451 -13.79 -12.64 6.90
N GLU A 452 -13.32 -11.40 6.77
CA GLU A 452 -13.62 -10.50 5.65
C GLU A 452 -13.21 -11.12 4.30
N ILE A 453 -11.99 -11.66 4.20
CA ILE A 453 -11.57 -12.35 2.97
C ILE A 453 -12.41 -13.61 2.67
N GLY A 454 -12.88 -14.32 3.70
CA GLY A 454 -13.72 -15.50 3.54
C GLY A 454 -15.09 -15.14 2.94
N GLU A 455 -15.72 -14.11 3.49
CA GLU A 455 -16.99 -13.57 2.99
C GLU A 455 -16.88 -13.07 1.55
N VAL A 456 -15.82 -12.30 1.25
CA VAL A 456 -15.60 -11.80 -0.12
C VAL A 456 -15.33 -12.95 -1.08
N SER A 457 -14.55 -13.97 -0.68
CA SER A 457 -14.26 -15.11 -1.55
C SER A 457 -15.53 -15.87 -1.98
N ILE A 458 -16.49 -16.03 -1.07
CA ILE A 458 -17.80 -16.63 -1.39
C ILE A 458 -18.55 -15.77 -2.41
N LEU A 459 -18.58 -14.45 -2.21
CA LEU A 459 -19.25 -13.54 -3.13
C LEU A 459 -18.59 -13.52 -4.52
N LEU A 460 -17.24 -13.55 -4.58
CA LEU A 460 -16.51 -13.64 -5.83
C LEU A 460 -16.83 -14.95 -6.58
N ALA A 461 -16.92 -16.07 -5.87
CA ALA A 461 -17.31 -17.34 -6.49
C ALA A 461 -18.75 -17.31 -7.02
N GLN A 462 -19.68 -16.72 -6.26
CA GLN A 462 -21.08 -16.54 -6.70
C GLN A 462 -21.21 -15.67 -7.95
N LEU A 463 -20.38 -14.63 -8.09
CA LEU A 463 -20.36 -13.81 -9.31
C LEU A 463 -19.95 -14.59 -10.57
N CYS A 464 -19.17 -15.66 -10.42
CA CYS A 464 -18.69 -16.51 -11.51
C CYS A 464 -19.68 -17.62 -11.92
N CYS A 465 -20.73 -17.87 -11.13
CA CYS A 465 -21.69 -18.95 -11.33
C CYS A 465 -23.12 -18.38 -11.40
N PRO A 466 -23.51 -17.76 -12.54
CA PRO A 466 -24.82 -17.16 -12.72
C PRO A 466 -25.99 -18.16 -12.76
#